data_AF-A0A971CRE9-F1
#
_entry.id   AF-A0A971CRE9-F1
#
_cell.length_a   1.000
_cell.length_b   1.000
_cell.length_c   1.000
_cell.angle_alpha   90.00
_cell.angle_beta   90.00
_cell.angle_gamma   90.00
#
_symmetry.space_group_name_H-M   'P 1'
#
loop_
_entity.id
_entity.type
_entity.pdbx_description
1 polymer ?
#
loop_
_entity_poly.entity_id
_entity_poly.type
_entity_poly.pdbx_seq_one_letter_code
_entity_poly.pdbx_strand_id
1 'polypeptide(L)' 'VADIVVFDPETVADPATFEDPHRYAVGFSDVLVNGVPVIAGGELQDVRPGRPVRRGE' A
#
# COMPACT_ATOMS: atom_id res chain seq x y z
N VAL A 1 8.21 14.54 1.59
CA VAL A 1 7.49 13.53 0.77
C VAL A 1 6.31 13.02 1.59
N ALA A 2 5.18 12.71 0.95
CA ALA A 2 4.02 12.12 1.61
C ALA A 2 3.88 10.65 1.19
N ASP A 3 4.47 9.75 1.97
CA ASP A 3 4.25 8.31 1.86
C ASP A 3 3.38 7.88 3.03
N ILE A 4 2.12 7.54 2.75
CA ILE A 4 1.05 7.41 3.75
C ILE A 4 0.26 6.14 3.45
N VAL A 5 -0.16 5.47 4.51
CA VAL A 5 -1.10 4.35 4.46
C VAL A 5 -2.27 4.63 5.38
N VAL A 6 -3.48 4.28 4.92
CA VAL A 6 -4.71 4.27 5.72
C VAL A 6 -5.19 2.84 5.81
N PHE A 7 -5.38 2.37 7.05
CA PHE A 7 -5.86 1.03 7.33
C PHE A 7 -6.79 1.03 8.55
N ASP A 8 -7.65 0.03 8.61
CA ASP A 8 -8.52 -0.23 9.75
C ASP A 8 -7.78 -1.15 10.76
N PRO A 9 -7.54 -0.68 12.00
CA PRO A 9 -6.82 -1.44 13.01
C PRO A 9 -7.55 -2.71 13.46
N GLU A 10 -8.86 -2.82 13.27
CA GLU A 10 -9.63 -4.01 13.65
C GLU A 10 -9.53 -5.12 12.60
N THR A 11 -9.30 -4.77 11.32
CA THR A 11 -9.34 -5.70 10.20
C THR A 11 -8.01 -5.91 9.49
N VAL A 12 -6.98 -5.11 9.79
CA VAL A 12 -5.65 -5.25 9.17
C VAL A 12 -5.02 -6.61 9.46
N ALA A 13 -4.71 -7.35 8.40
CA ALA A 13 -4.11 -8.69 8.52
C ALA A 13 -3.39 -9.13 7.25
N ASP A 14 -2.46 -10.07 7.43
CA ASP A 14 -1.84 -10.86 6.36
C ASP A 14 -2.51 -12.26 6.31
N PRO A 15 -3.36 -12.54 5.31
CA PRO A 15 -4.01 -13.84 5.16
C PRO A 15 -3.15 -14.86 4.37
N ALA A 16 -1.93 -14.53 3.96
CA ALA A 16 -1.05 -15.45 3.26
C ALA A 16 -0.64 -16.62 4.15
N THR A 17 -0.58 -17.83 3.58
CA THR A 17 -0.07 -19.04 4.25
C THR A 17 1.06 -19.67 3.43
N PHE A 18 1.69 -20.72 3.95
CA PHE A 18 2.70 -21.46 3.19
C PHE A 18 2.09 -22.16 1.97
N GLU A 19 0.86 -22.66 2.09
CA GLU A 19 0.13 -23.32 1.01
C GLU A 19 -0.47 -22.34 -0.02
N ASP A 20 -0.82 -21.13 0.42
CA ASP A 20 -1.36 -20.06 -0.43
C ASP A 20 -0.66 -18.71 -0.14
N PRO A 21 0.54 -18.49 -0.71
CA PRO A 21 1.38 -17.34 -0.34
C PRO A 21 1.04 -16.04 -1.07
N HIS A 22 0.19 -16.05 -2.09
CA HIS A 22 -0.08 -14.88 -2.95
C HIS A 22 -1.41 -14.19 -2.62
N ARG A 23 -1.81 -14.20 -1.35
CA ARG A 23 -3.02 -13.53 -0.89
C ARG A 23 -2.77 -12.04 -0.67
N TYR A 24 -3.74 -11.22 -1.06
CA TYR A 24 -3.71 -9.80 -0.73
C TYR A 24 -3.95 -9.58 0.76
N ALA A 25 -3.18 -8.65 1.34
CA ALA A 25 -3.44 -8.15 2.69
C ALA A 25 -4.81 -7.45 2.75
N VAL A 26 -5.43 -7.49 3.92
CA VAL A 26 -6.77 -6.92 4.15
C VAL A 26 -6.69 -5.75 5.14
N GLY A 27 -7.75 -4.93 5.18
CA GLY A 27 -7.87 -3.78 6.08
C GLY A 27 -7.21 -2.49 5.59
N PHE A 28 -6.61 -2.47 4.40
CA PHE A 28 -6.01 -1.26 3.80
C PHE A 28 -7.00 -0.58 2.85
N SER A 29 -7.30 0.70 3.08
CA SER A 29 -8.21 1.47 2.22
C SER A 29 -7.47 2.33 1.20
N ASP A 30 -6.40 3.02 1.62
CA ASP A 30 -5.71 3.98 0.79
C ASP A 30 -4.19 3.92 1.01
N VAL A 31 -3.43 4.05 -0.09
CA VAL A 31 -1.97 4.13 -0.06
C VAL A 31 -1.55 5.26 -0.97
N LEU A 32 -0.74 6.18 -0.44
CA LEU A 32 -0.17 7.30 -1.18
C LEU A 32 1.34 7.12 -1.26
N VAL A 33 1.89 7.32 -2.45
CA VAL A 33 3.33 7.36 -2.70
C VAL A 33 3.65 8.72 -3.31
N ASN A 34 4.57 9.46 -2.69
CA ASN A 34 4.87 10.86 -3.04
C ASN A 34 3.61 11.76 -3.13
N GLY A 35 2.59 11.50 -2.30
CA GLY A 35 1.32 12.24 -2.25
C GLY A 35 0.31 11.86 -3.33
N VAL A 36 0.63 10.88 -4.19
CA VAL A 36 -0.27 10.38 -5.23
C VAL A 36 -0.91 9.06 -4.76
N PRO A 37 -2.25 8.93 -4.73
CA PRO A 37 -2.91 7.68 -4.39
C PRO A 37 -2.59 6.58 -5.39
N VAL A 38 -1.95 5.50 -4.93
CA VAL A 38 -1.68 4.28 -5.69
C VAL A 38 -2.69 3.17 -5.37
N ILE A 39 -3.28 3.21 -4.18
CA ILE A 39 -4.49 2.47 -3.82
C ILE A 39 -5.50 3.50 -3.31
N ALA A 40 -6.74 3.44 -3.80
CA ALA A 40 -7.82 4.31 -3.37
C ALA A 40 -9.10 3.49 -3.17
N GLY A 41 -9.68 3.54 -1.97
CA GLY A 41 -10.86 2.75 -1.63
C GLY A 41 -10.67 1.22 -1.82
N GLY A 42 -9.46 0.71 -1.60
CA GLY A 42 -9.10 -0.71 -1.77
C GLY A 42 -8.74 -1.12 -3.20
N GLU A 43 -8.85 -0.22 -4.18
CA GLU A 43 -8.56 -0.50 -5.58
C GLU A 43 -7.21 0.04 -6.02
N LEU A 44 -6.44 -0.77 -6.75
CA LEU A 44 -5.16 -0.36 -7.33
C LEU A 44 -5.38 0.64 -8.47
N GLN A 45 -4.62 1.73 -8.44
CA GLN A 45 -4.64 2.77 -9.47
C GLN A 45 -3.51 2.55 -10.47
N ASP A 46 -3.74 2.86 -11.76
CA ASP A 46 -2.72 2.76 -12.81
C ASP A 46 -1.80 3.98 -12.83
N VAL A 47 -1.08 4.18 -11.72
CA VAL A 47 -0.09 5.26 -11.55
C VAL A 47 1.15 4.72 -10.86
N ARG A 48 2.32 5.26 -11.22
CA ARG A 48 3.62 4.82 -10.69
C ARG A 48 4.47 6.02 -10.26
N PRO A 49 4.10 6.72 -9.18
CA PRO A 49 4.76 7.94 -8.72
C PRO A 49 6.09 7.67 -7.99
N GLY A 50 6.52 6.42 -7.85
CA GLY A 50 7.73 6.03 -7.14
C GLY A 50 9.00 6.60 -7.78
N ARG A 51 10.00 6.88 -6.94
CA ARG A 51 11.31 7.40 -7.36
C ARG A 51 12.43 6.68 -6.63
N PRO A 52 13.64 6.53 -7.23
CA PRO A 52 14.79 5.99 -6.52
C PRO A 52 15.12 6.81 -5.28
N VAL A 53 15.30 6.15 -4.15
CA VAL A 53 15.77 6.79 -2.91
C VAL A 53 17.29 6.93 -2.98
N ARG A 54 17.81 8.15 -2.81
CA ARG A 54 19.26 8.44 -2.75
C ARG A 54 19.59 9.10 -1.41
N ARG A 55 20.80 8.86 -0.88
CA ARG A 55 21.28 9.58 0.31
C ARG A 55 21.66 11.01 -0.07
N GLY A 56 21.17 12.01 0.66
CA GLY A 56 21.72 13.37 0.61
C GLY A 56 20.89 14.44 -0.10
N GLU A 57 19.59 14.20 -0.30
CA GLU A 57 18.56 15.25 -0.33
C GLU A 57 17.60 15.05 0.84
#